data_AF-A0A1J5QMX0-F1
#
_entry.id   AF-A0A1J5QMX0-F1
#
_cell.length_a   1.000
_cell.length_b   1.000
_cell.length_c   1.000
_cell.angle_alpha   90.00
_cell.angle_beta   90.00
_cell.angle_gamma   90.00
#
_symmetry.space_group_name_H-M   'P 1'
#
loop_
_entity.id
_entity.type
_entity.pdbx_description
1 polymer ?
#
loop_
_entity_poly.entity_id
_entity_poly.type
_entity_poly.pdbx_seq_one_letter_code
_entity_poly.pdbx_strand_id
1 'polypeptide(L)'
;MSADLAVSGPGAPADAWVRAWGVALGELEVAVEEAAAMLHHLPLPADVNVTRWAPPSGLGPLPASLETRARALLDRHVEVTRRTAEAIVQTKQHLRAVGAMRSSGPAVPVYIDTCA
;
A
#
# COMPACT_ATOMS: atom_id res chain seq x y z
N MET A 1 -46.98 -18.62 33.78
CA MET A 1 -45.52 -18.66 33.99
C MET A 1 -44.86 -18.25 32.69
N SER A 2 -44.87 -16.94 32.42
CA SER A 2 -44.18 -16.32 31.29
C SER A 2 -42.92 -15.66 31.87
N ALA A 3 -41.75 -16.12 31.41
CA ALA A 3 -40.92 -15.42 30.44
C ALA A 3 -40.03 -14.37 31.13
N ASP A 4 -38.77 -14.72 31.34
CA ASP A 4 -37.69 -13.74 31.46
C ASP A 4 -36.52 -14.21 30.58
N LEU A 5 -36.70 -13.98 29.27
CA LEU A 5 -35.63 -13.95 28.28
C LEU A 5 -35.01 -12.55 28.36
N ALA A 6 -34.13 -12.32 29.33
CA ALA A 6 -33.26 -11.14 29.32
C ALA A 6 -32.05 -11.41 28.42
N VAL A 7 -32.29 -11.45 27.12
CA VAL A 7 -31.22 -11.33 26.10
C VAL A 7 -31.34 -9.96 25.43
N SER A 8 -30.23 -9.22 25.46
CA SER A 8 -29.91 -8.00 24.71
C SER A 8 -30.34 -6.64 25.29
N GLY A 9 -29.39 -5.96 25.93
CA GLY A 9 -29.34 -4.50 25.91
C GLY A 9 -28.50 -4.05 24.71
N PRO A 10 -28.99 -3.20 23.79
CA PRO A 10 -28.17 -2.67 22.70
C PRO A 10 -27.02 -1.84 23.30
N GLY A 11 -25.78 -2.26 23.04
CA GLY A 11 -24.60 -1.44 23.33
C GLY A 11 -24.80 -0.04 22.76
N ALA A 12 -24.57 0.96 23.60
CA ALA A 12 -24.91 2.36 23.37
C ALA A 12 -24.39 2.88 22.01
N PRO A 13 -24.95 3.96 21.46
CA PRO A 13 -24.47 4.58 20.21
C PRO A 13 -22.96 4.83 20.17
N ALA A 14 -22.32 5.06 21.33
CA ALA A 14 -20.87 5.18 21.45
C ALA A 14 -20.11 3.90 21.05
N ASP A 15 -20.60 2.72 21.42
CA ASP A 15 -19.97 1.45 21.07
C ASP A 15 -20.12 1.15 19.58
N ALA A 16 -21.29 1.47 19.01
CA ALA A 16 -21.53 1.34 17.57
C ALA A 16 -20.60 2.26 16.76
N TRP A 17 -20.39 3.49 17.23
CA TRP A 17 -19.47 4.46 16.65
C TRP A 17 -18.01 4.00 16.68
N VAL A 18 -17.52 3.51 17.83
CA VAL A 18 -16.17 2.94 17.95
C VAL A 18 -16.00 1.73 17.03
N ARG A 19 -17.01 0.85 16.95
CA ARG A 19 -16.97 -0.30 16.04
C ARG A 19 -16.93 0.14 14.57
N ALA A 20 -17.73 1.12 14.16
CA ALA A 20 -17.75 1.60 12.78
C ALA A 20 -16.39 2.19 12.36
N TRP A 21 -15.76 2.98 13.23
CA TRP A 21 -14.38 3.42 13.03
C TRP A 21 -13.37 2.27 13.01
N GLY A 22 -13.56 1.28 13.87
CA GLY A 22 -12.70 0.08 13.90
C GLY A 22 -12.77 -0.73 12.60
N VAL A 23 -13.94 -0.85 11.99
CA VAL A 23 -14.12 -1.49 10.68
C VAL A 23 -13.42 -0.69 9.59
N ALA A 24 -13.66 0.63 9.54
CA ALA A 24 -13.06 1.50 8.53
C ALA A 24 -11.52 1.50 8.58
N LEU A 25 -10.94 1.54 9.77
CA LEU A 25 -9.49 1.43 9.96
C LEU A 25 -8.97 0.02 9.60
N GLY A 26 -9.74 -1.03 9.91
CA GLY A 26 -9.39 -2.40 9.53
C GLY A 26 -9.34 -2.61 8.01
N GLU A 27 -10.30 -2.06 7.27
CA GLU A 27 -10.28 -2.10 5.80
C GLU A 27 -9.06 -1.37 5.23
N LEU A 28 -8.70 -0.21 5.79
CA LEU A 28 -7.51 0.54 5.36
C LEU A 28 -6.21 -0.21 5.70
N GLU A 29 -6.14 -0.87 6.84
CA GLU A 29 -4.99 -1.72 7.22
C GLU A 29 -4.78 -2.85 6.22
N VAL A 30 -5.85 -3.55 5.83
CA VAL A 30 -5.76 -4.61 4.81
C VAL A 30 -5.24 -4.05 3.50
N ALA A 31 -5.79 -2.92 3.03
CA ALA A 31 -5.33 -2.30 1.79
C ALA A 31 -3.85 -1.88 1.83
N VAL A 32 -3.36 -1.38 2.97
CA VAL A 32 -1.94 -1.02 3.14
C VAL A 32 -1.05 -2.26 3.14
N GLU A 33 -1.45 -3.36 3.78
CA GLU A 33 -0.67 -4.60 3.76
C GLU A 33 -0.67 -5.28 2.38
N GLU A 34 -1.77 -5.23 1.64
CA GLU A 34 -1.81 -5.66 0.24
C GLU A 34 -0.83 -4.87 -0.62
N ALA A 35 -0.83 -3.52 -0.48
CA ALA A 35 0.12 -2.66 -1.18
C ALA A 35 1.58 -2.94 -0.78
N ALA A 36 1.83 -3.24 0.50
CA ALA A 36 3.16 -3.62 0.97
C ALA A 36 3.60 -4.98 0.38
N ALA A 37 2.72 -5.97 0.33
CA ALA A 37 3.00 -7.28 -0.26
C ALA A 37 3.34 -7.18 -1.76
N MET A 38 2.64 -6.31 -2.49
CA MET A 38 2.92 -6.05 -3.91
C MET A 38 4.35 -5.59 -4.18
N LEU A 39 5.03 -4.94 -3.23
CA LEU A 39 6.45 -4.56 -3.38
C LEU A 39 7.40 -5.76 -3.39
N HIS A 40 6.98 -6.89 -2.83
CA HIS A 40 7.78 -8.10 -2.75
C HIS A 40 7.47 -9.11 -3.88
N HIS A 41 6.31 -8.99 -4.52
CA HIS A 41 5.86 -9.90 -5.57
C HIS A 41 6.07 -9.31 -6.96
N LEU A 42 7.11 -9.78 -7.65
CA LEU A 42 7.35 -9.52 -9.07
C LEU A 42 7.44 -10.84 -9.85
N PRO A 43 6.79 -10.94 -11.02
CA PRO A 43 5.93 -9.93 -11.65
C PRO A 43 4.59 -9.76 -10.91
N LEU A 44 4.01 -8.57 -11.01
CA LEU A 44 2.65 -8.31 -10.51
C LEU A 44 1.64 -9.17 -11.28
N PRO A 45 0.59 -9.70 -10.62
CA PRO A 45 -0.51 -10.35 -11.32
C PRO A 45 -1.15 -9.39 -12.34
N ALA A 46 -1.65 -9.92 -13.46
CA ALA A 46 -2.38 -9.11 -14.44
C ALA A 46 -3.68 -8.50 -13.84
N ASP A 47 -4.23 -9.15 -12.82
CA ASP A 47 -5.53 -8.85 -12.23
C ASP A 47 -5.41 -8.09 -10.90
N VAL A 48 -4.39 -7.23 -10.76
CA VAL A 48 -4.27 -6.36 -9.58
C VAL A 48 -5.52 -5.48 -9.48
N ASN A 49 -6.43 -5.86 -8.58
CA ASN A 49 -7.60 -5.07 -8.25
C ASN A 49 -7.20 -4.05 -7.19
N VAL A 50 -6.98 -2.81 -7.61
CA VAL A 50 -6.75 -1.72 -6.66
C VAL A 50 -8.11 -1.34 -6.07
N THR A 51 -8.47 -1.98 -4.96
CA THR A 51 -9.65 -1.61 -4.19
C THR A 51 -9.51 -0.15 -3.76
N ARG A 52 -10.34 0.73 -4.32
CA ARG A 52 -10.34 2.15 -3.96
C ARG A 52 -11.02 2.31 -2.60
N TRP A 53 -10.23 2.28 -1.53
CA TRP A 53 -10.73 2.62 -0.20
C TRP A 53 -11.29 4.04 -0.22
N ALA A 54 -12.50 4.20 0.32
CA ALA A 54 -13.17 5.48 0.48
C ALA A 54 -13.50 5.69 1.96
N PRO A 55 -13.19 6.85 2.54
CA PRO A 55 -13.49 7.10 3.93
C PRO A 55 -15.02 7.05 4.14
N PRO A 56 -15.50 6.31 5.14
CA PRO A 56 -16.93 6.26 5.43
C PRO A 56 -17.42 7.65 5.84
N SER A 57 -18.53 8.08 5.24
CA SER A 57 -19.14 9.38 5.55
C SER A 57 -19.97 9.29 6.84
N GLY A 58 -20.08 10.42 7.55
CA GLY A 58 -20.97 10.54 8.71
C GLY A 58 -20.49 9.85 9.99
N LEU A 59 -19.24 9.37 10.06
CA LEU A 59 -18.68 8.76 11.28
C LEU A 59 -18.31 9.77 12.38
N GLY A 60 -18.37 11.07 12.12
CA GLY A 60 -17.94 12.08 13.09
C GLY A 60 -16.41 12.04 13.34
N PRO A 61 -15.91 12.59 14.46
CA PRO A 61 -14.49 12.56 14.77
C PRO A 61 -13.98 11.14 15.07
N LEU A 62 -12.66 10.94 15.08
CA LEU A 62 -12.05 9.67 15.48
C LEU A 62 -12.14 9.51 17.02
N PRO A 63 -12.57 8.35 17.55
CA PRO A 63 -12.51 8.07 18.98
C PRO A 63 -11.07 8.05 19.50
N ALA A 64 -10.82 8.68 20.66
CA ALA A 64 -9.49 8.73 21.27
C ALA A 64 -8.89 7.33 21.55
N SER A 65 -9.73 6.32 21.82
CA SER A 65 -9.31 4.93 22.00
C SER A 65 -8.66 4.31 20.76
N LEU A 66 -8.93 4.86 19.57
CA LEU A 66 -8.38 4.38 18.29
C LEU A 66 -7.23 5.27 17.77
N GLU A 67 -6.87 6.35 18.46
CA GLU A 67 -5.84 7.29 18.02
C GLU A 67 -4.49 6.60 17.83
N THR A 68 -4.05 5.81 18.80
CA THR A 68 -2.78 5.06 18.73
C THR A 68 -2.74 4.14 17.51
N ARG A 69 -3.86 3.46 17.23
CA ARG A 69 -3.99 2.55 16.08
C ARG A 69 -3.93 3.32 14.76
N ALA A 70 -4.68 4.42 14.66
CA ALA A 70 -4.68 5.27 13.47
C ALA A 70 -3.30 5.90 13.20
N ARG A 71 -2.56 6.28 14.25
CA ARG A 71 -1.20 6.79 14.13
C ARG A 71 -0.24 5.73 13.58
N ALA A 72 -0.26 4.53 14.16
CA ALA A 72 0.58 3.43 13.70
C ALA A 72 0.29 3.05 12.23
N LEU A 73 -0.98 3.09 11.82
CA LEU A 73 -1.39 2.88 10.43
C LEU A 73 -0.84 3.97 9.50
N LEU A 74 -0.90 5.24 9.91
CA LEU A 74 -0.32 6.34 9.13
C LEU A 74 1.19 6.16 8.95
N ASP A 75 1.91 5.82 10.01
CA ASP A 75 3.36 5.60 9.94
C ASP A 75 3.70 4.45 8.98
N ARG A 76 2.93 3.36 9.04
CA ARG A 76 3.05 2.23 8.10
C ARG A 76 2.81 2.67 6.64
N HIS A 77 1.79 3.49 6.40
CA HIS A 77 1.48 4.00 5.07
C HIS A 77 2.60 4.89 4.52
N VAL A 78 3.18 5.77 5.35
CA VAL A 78 4.34 6.59 4.96
C VAL A 78 5.54 5.70 4.59
N GLU A 79 5.79 4.64 5.35
CA GLU A 79 6.88 3.71 5.04
C GLU A 79 6.65 2.95 3.72
N VAL A 80 5.43 2.48 3.47
CA VAL A 80 5.09 1.80 2.20
C VAL A 80 5.26 2.75 1.03
N THR A 81 4.72 3.97 1.11
CA THR A 81 4.84 4.97 0.03
C THR A 81 6.30 5.35 -0.25
N ARG A 82 7.13 5.48 0.79
CA ARG A 82 8.58 5.69 0.65
C ARG A 82 9.23 4.56 -0.14
N ARG A 83 8.97 3.29 0.25
CA ARG A 83 9.52 2.12 -0.46
C ARG A 83 9.05 2.04 -1.91
N THR A 84 7.78 2.37 -2.17
CA THR A 84 7.25 2.42 -3.54
C THR A 84 8.00 3.46 -4.38
N ALA A 85 8.24 4.66 -3.85
CA ALA A 85 8.99 5.70 -4.54
C ALA A 85 10.43 5.26 -4.85
N GLU A 86 11.10 4.59 -3.91
CA GLU A 86 12.44 4.04 -4.10
C GLU A 86 12.49 2.98 -5.20
N ALA A 87 11.55 2.03 -5.21
CA ALA A 87 11.44 1.02 -6.25
C ALA A 87 11.23 1.64 -7.65
N ILE A 88 10.40 2.69 -7.74
CA ILE A 88 10.19 3.43 -9.00
C ILE A 88 11.49 4.09 -9.47
N VAL A 89 12.25 4.71 -8.57
CA VAL A 89 13.51 5.37 -8.91
C VAL A 89 14.55 4.34 -9.40
N GLN A 90 14.72 3.23 -8.69
CA GLN A 90 15.64 2.16 -9.08
C GLN A 90 15.27 1.56 -10.44
N THR A 91 13.98 1.32 -10.69
CA THR A 91 13.48 0.82 -11.98
C THR A 91 13.83 1.79 -13.12
N LYS A 92 13.60 3.09 -12.93
CA LYS A 92 13.94 4.12 -13.93
C LYS A 92 15.45 4.17 -14.22
N GLN A 93 16.30 4.04 -13.20
CA GLN A 93 17.75 3.98 -13.37
C GLN A 93 18.18 2.74 -14.16
N HIS A 94 17.62 1.57 -13.83
CA HIS A 94 17.91 0.33 -14.54
C HIS A 94 17.51 0.42 -16.03
N LEU A 95 16.32 0.93 -16.32
CA LEU A 95 15.85 1.11 -17.71
C LEU A 95 16.76 2.07 -18.50
N ARG A 96 17.27 3.14 -17.88
CA ARG A 96 18.24 4.05 -18.51
C ARG A 96 19.55 3.35 -18.85
N ALA A 97 20.08 2.54 -17.94
CA ALA A 97 21.32 1.78 -18.16
C ALA A 97 21.16 0.75 -19.29
N VAL A 98 20.08 -0.03 -19.28
CA VAL A 98 19.75 -0.98 -20.35
C VAL A 98 19.56 -0.28 -21.69
N GLY A 99 18.91 0.89 -21.69
CA GLY A 99 18.76 1.74 -22.87
C GLY A 99 20.11 2.18 -23.44
N ALA A 100 21.02 2.68 -22.59
CA ALA A 100 22.35 3.11 -23.02
C ALA A 100 23.19 1.97 -23.61
N MET A 101 23.12 0.76 -23.03
CA MET A 101 23.78 -0.43 -23.58
C MET A 101 23.25 -0.81 -24.97
N ARG A 102 21.94 -0.69 -25.19
CA ARG A 102 21.32 -0.97 -26.50
C ARG A 102 21.66 0.09 -27.55
N SER A 103 21.86 1.34 -27.14
CA SER A 103 22.23 2.46 -28.01
C SER A 103 23.71 2.48 -28.38
N SER A 104 24.56 1.75 -27.66
CA SER A 104 25.95 1.49 -28.08
C SER A 104 25.90 0.49 -29.25
N GLY A 105 25.78 1.01 -30.47
CA GLY A 105 25.85 0.22 -31.71
C GLY A 105 27.15 -0.60 -31.79
N PRO A 106 27.24 -1.55 -32.75
CA PRO A 106 28.41 -2.41 -32.88
C PRO A 106 29.67 -1.55 -32.93
N ALA A 107 30.62 -1.80 -32.03
CA ALA A 107 31.91 -1.13 -32.00
C ALA A 107 32.55 -1.31 -33.37
N VAL A 108 32.64 -0.23 -34.15
CA VAL A 108 33.27 -0.27 -35.47
C VAL A 108 34.74 -0.61 -35.23
N PRO A 109 35.26 -1.75 -35.71
CA PRO A 109 36.65 -2.11 -35.47
C PRO A 109 37.54 -1.09 -36.18
N VAL A 110 38.36 -0.40 -35.39
CA VAL A 110 39.40 0.50 -35.90
C VAL A 110 40.66 -0.34 -36.08
N TYR A 111 41.00 -0.65 -37.33
CA TYR A 111 42.25 -1.32 -37.67
C TYR A 111 43.38 -0.29 -37.67
N ILE A 112 44.39 -0.51 -36.82
CA ILE A 112 45.64 0.25 -36.84
C ILE A 112 46.61 -0.55 -37.71
N ASP A 113 46.89 -0.04 -38.91
CA ASP A 113 48.00 -0.55 -39.70
C ASP A 113 49.31 -0.13 -39.04
N THR A 114 49.98 -1.08 -38.41
CA THR A 114 51.37 -0.91 -37.99
C THR A 114 52.25 -1.14 -39.23
N CYS A 115 52.75 -0.07 -39.82
CA CYS A 115 53.82 -0.18 -40.81
C CYS A 115 55.10 -0.68 -40.12
N ALA A 116 55.73 -1.68 -40.73
CA ALA A 116 56.94 -2.37 -40.26
C ALA A 116 58.19 -1.48 -40.30
#